data_AF-A0A7I0JUJ3-F1
#
_entry.id   AF-A0A7I0JUJ3-F1
#
_cell.length_a   1.000
_cell.length_b   1.000
_cell.length_c   1.000
_cell.angle_alpha   90.00
_cell.angle_beta   90.00
_cell.angle_gamma   90.00
#
_symmetry.space_group_name_H-M   'P 1'
#
loop_
_entity.id
_entity.type
_entity.pdbx_description
1 polymer ?
#
loop_
_entity_poly.entity_id
_entity_poly.type
_entity_poly.pdbx_seq_one_letter_code
_entity_poly.pdbx_strand_id
1 'polypeptide(L)'
;MSPKELAEARKRVLAEKANVTGKVSDISRFTAFGLLAVFYTIESGDGAFSQALQSQALAVYLIGILASCSILFDYMQYYFGVKLVENALSNPKYEYDDRSIWYRGRQSFFEAKQYLVLFSAALLIFVIGSAFFAKAVNSL
;
A
#
# COMPACT_ATOMS: atom_id res chain seq x y z
N MET A 1 -25.47 10.55 -27.54
CA MET A 1 -24.03 10.90 -27.67
C MET A 1 -23.52 10.38 -28.99
N SER A 2 -22.76 11.20 -29.70
CA SER A 2 -22.01 10.81 -30.88
C SER A 2 -20.82 9.89 -30.52
N PRO A 3 -20.28 9.12 -31.50
CA PRO A 3 -19.07 8.33 -31.29
C PRO A 3 -17.87 9.14 -30.78
N LYS A 4 -17.76 10.41 -31.21
CA LYS A 4 -16.70 11.33 -30.78
C LYS A 4 -16.86 11.71 -29.30
N GLU A 5 -18.07 12.00 -28.85
CA GLU A 5 -18.35 12.30 -27.45
C GLU A 5 -18.06 11.11 -26.53
N LEU A 6 -18.40 9.88 -26.99
CA LEU A 6 -18.08 8.65 -26.27
C LEU A 6 -16.57 8.41 -26.14
N ALA A 7 -15.80 8.64 -27.20
CA ALA A 7 -14.35 8.49 -27.19
C ALA A 7 -13.68 9.49 -26.22
N GLU A 8 -14.10 10.76 -26.24
CA GLU A 8 -13.61 11.78 -25.31
C GLU A 8 -14.01 11.48 -23.86
N ALA A 9 -15.24 11.01 -23.62
CA ALA A 9 -15.67 10.57 -22.29
C ALA A 9 -14.79 9.42 -21.78
N ARG A 10 -14.53 8.40 -22.60
CA ARG A 10 -13.64 7.28 -22.25
C ARG A 10 -12.22 7.75 -21.95
N LYS A 11 -11.66 8.64 -22.75
CA LYS A 11 -10.32 9.21 -22.54
C LYS A 11 -10.21 9.92 -21.19
N ARG A 12 -11.22 10.73 -20.82
CA ARG A 12 -11.28 11.40 -19.51
C ARG A 12 -11.32 10.41 -18.36
N VAL A 13 -12.16 9.37 -18.43
CA VAL A 13 -12.26 8.34 -17.38
C VAL A 13 -10.95 7.59 -17.21
N LEU A 14 -10.26 7.25 -18.31
CA LEU A 14 -8.96 6.58 -18.26
C LEU A 14 -7.87 7.47 -17.66
N ALA A 15 -7.85 8.76 -18.02
CA ALA A 15 -6.93 9.72 -17.44
C ALA A 15 -7.14 9.87 -15.93
N GLU A 16 -8.40 9.95 -15.48
CA GLU A 16 -8.73 10.03 -14.06
C GLU A 16 -8.36 8.75 -13.31
N LYS A 17 -8.62 7.58 -13.90
CA LYS A 17 -8.16 6.30 -13.33
C LYS A 17 -6.64 6.27 -13.16
N ALA A 18 -5.88 6.73 -14.15
CA ALA A 18 -4.42 6.79 -14.07
C ALA A 18 -3.95 7.74 -12.95
N ASN A 19 -4.57 8.91 -12.83
CA ASN A 19 -4.29 9.89 -11.77
C ASN A 19 -4.57 9.31 -10.37
N VAL A 20 -5.77 8.76 -10.15
CA VAL A 20 -6.18 8.20 -8.85
C VAL A 20 -5.30 7.01 -8.46
N THR A 21 -5.07 6.06 -9.37
CA THR A 21 -4.25 4.87 -9.08
C THR A 21 -2.78 5.22 -8.82
N GLY A 22 -2.25 6.24 -9.51
CA GLY A 22 -0.93 6.82 -9.21
C GLY A 22 -0.86 7.36 -7.79
N LYS A 23 -1.79 8.26 -7.42
CA LYS A 23 -1.87 8.82 -6.06
C LYS A 23 -2.02 7.76 -4.98
N VAL A 24 -2.86 6.76 -5.19
CA VAL A 24 -3.03 5.64 -4.23
C VAL A 24 -1.71 4.89 -4.04
N SER A 25 -0.94 4.67 -5.11
CA SER A 25 0.36 4.02 -5.01
C SER A 25 1.37 4.86 -4.23
N ASP A 26 1.43 6.16 -4.49
CA ASP A 26 2.35 7.06 -3.81
C ASP A 26 2.02 7.19 -2.32
N ILE A 27 0.74 7.31 -1.98
CA ILE A 27 0.27 7.33 -0.58
C ILE A 27 0.58 5.99 0.09
N SER A 28 0.27 4.86 -0.54
CA SER A 28 0.55 3.53 0.04
C SER A 28 2.04 3.36 0.34
N ARG A 29 2.92 3.77 -0.59
CA ARG A 29 4.37 3.71 -0.42
C ARG A 29 4.84 4.63 0.71
N PHE A 30 4.38 5.88 0.72
CA PHE A 30 4.74 6.85 1.75
C PHE A 30 4.32 6.36 3.14
N THR A 31 3.09 5.88 3.28
CA THR A 31 2.57 5.33 4.54
C THR A 31 3.35 4.09 4.96
N ALA A 32 3.70 3.17 4.04
CA ALA A 32 4.51 2.00 4.38
C ALA A 32 5.88 2.37 4.95
N PHE A 33 6.59 3.33 4.34
CA PHE A 33 7.86 3.82 4.89
C PHE A 33 7.68 4.53 6.24
N GLY A 34 6.61 5.31 6.41
CA GLY A 34 6.27 5.92 7.70
C GLY A 34 6.03 4.88 8.79
N LEU A 35 5.31 3.79 8.48
CA LEU A 35 5.06 2.68 9.40
C LEU A 35 6.35 1.96 9.79
N LEU A 36 7.28 1.76 8.85
CA LEU A 36 8.60 1.19 9.16
C LEU A 36 9.44 2.11 10.05
N ALA A 37 9.42 3.42 9.78
CA ALA A 37 10.12 4.38 10.64
C ALA A 37 9.57 4.36 12.07
N VAL A 38 8.25 4.30 12.23
CA VAL A 38 7.59 4.17 13.53
C VAL A 38 7.94 2.84 14.20
N PHE A 39 7.89 1.72 13.47
CA PHE A 39 8.31 0.40 13.97
C PHE A 39 9.73 0.44 14.54
N TYR A 40 10.71 0.93 13.77
CA TYR A 40 12.08 1.04 14.26
C TYR A 40 12.22 1.99 15.44
N THR A 41 11.47 3.10 15.46
CA THR A 41 11.46 4.04 16.59
C THR A 41 10.93 3.39 17.86
N ILE A 42 9.89 2.55 17.76
CA ILE A 42 9.36 1.78 18.89
C ILE A 42 10.41 0.79 19.39
N GLU A 43 11.01 0.00 18.50
CA GLU A 43 12.00 -1.02 18.86
C GLU A 43 13.30 -0.43 19.43
N SER A 44 13.75 0.72 18.93
CA SER A 44 14.97 1.37 19.42
C SER A 44 14.76 2.25 20.66
N GLY A 45 13.52 2.52 21.04
CA GLY A 45 13.20 3.42 22.14
C GLY A 45 13.31 2.73 23.50
N ASP A 46 13.89 3.43 24.47
CA ASP A 46 14.08 2.97 25.85
C ASP A 46 13.11 3.62 26.86
N GLY A 47 12.38 4.66 26.44
CA GLY A 47 11.42 5.37 27.27
C GLY A 47 10.20 4.52 27.68
N ALA A 48 9.55 4.89 28.78
CA ALA A 48 8.41 4.16 29.34
C ALA A 48 7.25 3.95 28.34
N PHE A 49 7.04 4.89 27.41
CA PHE A 49 6.04 4.73 26.35
C PHE A 49 6.46 3.68 25.31
N SER A 50 7.73 3.68 24.88
CA SER A 50 8.24 2.65 23.97
C SER A 50 8.16 1.26 24.59
N GLN A 51 8.52 1.11 25.87
CA GLN A 51 8.37 -0.15 26.61
C GLN A 51 6.91 -0.62 26.69
N ALA A 52 5.96 0.32 26.90
CA ALA A 52 4.54 0.00 26.90
C ALA A 52 4.05 -0.49 25.52
N LEU A 53 4.55 0.09 24.42
CA LEU A 53 4.24 -0.39 23.07
C LEU A 53 4.90 -1.76 22.80
N GLN A 54 6.16 -1.94 23.19
CA GLN A 54 6.91 -3.20 23.07
C GLN A 54 6.27 -4.36 23.85
N SER A 55 5.51 -4.07 24.92
CA SER A 55 4.72 -5.09 25.62
C SER A 55 3.66 -5.76 24.71
N GLN A 56 3.28 -5.10 23.62
CA GLN A 56 2.42 -5.62 22.56
C GLN A 56 3.26 -6.15 21.36
N ALA A 57 4.36 -6.84 21.66
CA ALA A 57 5.39 -7.24 20.70
C ALA A 57 4.83 -7.84 19.40
N LEU A 58 3.85 -8.76 19.47
CA LEU A 58 3.27 -9.37 18.28
C LEU A 58 2.65 -8.34 17.33
N ALA A 59 1.88 -7.39 17.86
CA ALA A 59 1.24 -6.36 17.04
C ALA A 59 2.28 -5.40 16.46
N VAL A 60 3.31 -5.05 17.22
CA VAL A 60 4.43 -4.20 16.76
C VAL A 60 5.20 -4.88 15.62
N TYR A 61 5.57 -6.16 15.76
CA TYR A 61 6.24 -6.89 14.67
C TYR A 61 5.37 -7.05 13.43
N LEU A 62 4.06 -7.27 13.60
CA LEU A 62 3.14 -7.34 12.47
C LEU A 62 3.07 -6.03 11.69
N ILE A 63 3.13 -4.86 12.35
CA ILE A 63 3.23 -3.57 11.66
C ILE A 63 4.46 -3.53 10.75
N GLY A 64 5.63 -3.90 11.28
CA GLY A 64 6.88 -3.94 10.52
C GLY A 64 6.79 -4.88 9.31
N ILE A 65 6.39 -6.14 9.54
CA ILE A 65 6.30 -7.17 8.50
C ILE A 65 5.34 -6.76 7.38
N LEU A 66 4.15 -6.28 7.73
CA LEU A 66 3.13 -5.92 6.74
C LEU A 66 3.53 -4.68 5.92
N ALA A 67 4.12 -3.67 6.57
CA ALA A 67 4.65 -2.51 5.87
C ALA A 67 5.78 -2.90 4.90
N SER A 68 6.72 -3.75 5.33
CA SER A 68 7.78 -4.29 4.45
C SER A 68 7.22 -5.09 3.27
N CYS A 69 6.27 -5.99 3.53
CA CYS A 69 5.60 -6.76 2.47
C CYS A 69 4.87 -5.85 1.47
N SER A 70 4.26 -4.76 1.94
CA SER A 70 3.60 -3.80 1.05
C SER A 70 4.59 -3.11 0.11
N ILE A 71 5.77 -2.72 0.59
CA ILE A 71 6.83 -2.14 -0.25
C ILE A 71 7.31 -3.15 -1.29
N LEU A 72 7.49 -4.41 -0.90
CA LEU A 72 7.83 -5.48 -1.84
C LEU A 72 6.74 -5.63 -2.92
N PHE A 73 5.46 -5.57 -2.53
CA PHE A 73 4.35 -5.66 -3.47
C PHE A 73 4.23 -4.43 -4.38
N ASP A 74 4.57 -3.24 -3.90
CA ASP A 74 4.68 -2.04 -4.74
C ASP A 74 5.73 -2.22 -5.83
N TYR A 75 6.90 -2.77 -5.48
CA TYR A 75 7.94 -3.08 -6.46
C TYR A 75 7.49 -4.14 -7.46
N MET A 76 6.89 -5.24 -6.99
CA MET A 76 6.38 -6.29 -7.87
C MET A 76 5.33 -5.73 -8.83
N GLN A 77 4.38 -4.93 -8.34
CA GLN A 77 3.40 -4.26 -9.17
C GLN A 77 4.04 -3.43 -10.29
N TYR A 78 5.12 -2.71 -9.98
CA TYR A 78 5.88 -1.95 -10.99
C TYR A 78 6.54 -2.88 -12.01
N TYR A 79 7.21 -3.94 -11.55
CA TYR A 79 7.82 -4.95 -12.42
C TYR A 79 6.81 -5.58 -13.40
N PHE A 80 5.66 -6.04 -12.90
CA PHE A 80 4.58 -6.57 -13.73
C PHE A 80 4.04 -5.51 -14.72
N GLY A 81 4.01 -4.24 -14.30
CA GLY A 81 3.68 -3.11 -15.17
C GLY A 81 4.64 -2.93 -16.34
N VAL A 82 5.95 -3.04 -16.11
CA VAL A 82 6.96 -2.99 -17.18
C VAL A 82 6.76 -4.14 -18.16
N LYS A 83 6.60 -5.38 -17.67
CA LYS A 83 6.36 -6.55 -18.52
C LYS A 83 5.07 -6.45 -19.34
N LEU A 84 4.02 -5.86 -18.76
CA LEU A 84 2.78 -5.60 -19.47
C LEU A 84 2.97 -4.60 -20.63
N VAL A 85 3.77 -3.54 -20.44
CA VAL A 85 4.08 -2.57 -21.51
C VAL A 85 4.96 -3.19 -22.59
N GLU A 86 6.01 -3.93 -22.21
CA GLU A 86 6.87 -4.66 -23.17
C GLU A 86 6.02 -5.60 -24.05
N ASN A 87 5.09 -6.34 -23.44
CA ASN A 87 4.19 -7.23 -24.17
C ASN A 87 3.26 -6.46 -25.13
N ALA A 88 2.69 -5.33 -24.70
CA ALA A 88 1.85 -4.49 -25.56
C ALA A 88 2.64 -3.92 -26.76
N LEU A 89 3.89 -3.50 -26.56
CA LEU A 89 4.75 -3.00 -27.63
C LEU A 89 5.12 -4.07 -28.67
N SER A 90 5.14 -5.34 -28.27
CA SER A 90 5.36 -6.46 -29.19
C SER A 90 4.13 -6.85 -30.03
N ASN A 91 2.95 -6.36 -29.66
CA ASN A 91 1.70 -6.62 -30.36
C ASN A 91 1.51 -5.61 -31.51
N PRO A 92 1.21 -6.04 -32.77
CA PRO A 92 0.97 -5.13 -33.89
C PRO A 92 -0.12 -4.07 -33.65
N LYS A 93 -1.06 -4.35 -32.75
CA LYS A 93 -2.15 -3.41 -32.39
C LYS A 93 -1.79 -2.46 -31.25
N TYR A 94 -0.64 -2.66 -30.59
CA TYR A 94 -0.23 -1.91 -29.40
C TYR A 94 -1.27 -1.91 -28.27
N GLU A 95 -2.07 -2.99 -28.19
CA GLU A 95 -3.12 -3.16 -27.21
C GLU A 95 -2.63 -3.98 -26.02
N TYR A 96 -3.10 -3.62 -24.82
CA TYR A 96 -2.87 -4.41 -23.62
C TYR A 96 -3.69 -5.71 -23.66
N ASP A 97 -3.09 -6.81 -23.22
CA ASP A 97 -3.80 -8.07 -22.98
C ASP A 97 -4.22 -8.17 -21.51
N ASP A 98 -5.48 -7.84 -21.25
CA ASP A 98 -6.09 -7.86 -19.92
C ASP A 98 -6.23 -9.29 -19.33
N ARG A 99 -6.06 -10.33 -20.16
CA ARG A 99 -6.08 -11.73 -19.70
C ARG A 99 -4.70 -12.25 -19.34
N SER A 100 -3.65 -11.51 -19.70
CA SER A 100 -2.27 -11.90 -19.43
C SER A 100 -1.97 -12.02 -17.94
N ILE A 101 -1.05 -12.91 -17.60
CA ILE A 101 -0.52 -13.02 -16.23
C ILE A 101 0.12 -11.70 -15.78
N TRP A 102 0.65 -10.90 -16.72
CA TRP A 102 1.27 -9.61 -16.43
C TRP A 102 0.24 -8.59 -15.94
N TYR A 103 -0.91 -8.52 -16.62
CA TYR A 103 -2.01 -7.65 -16.22
C TYR A 103 -2.57 -8.08 -14.86
N ARG A 104 -2.85 -9.38 -14.69
CA ARG A 104 -3.38 -9.92 -13.43
C ARG A 104 -2.41 -9.71 -12.28
N GLY A 105 -1.13 -10.01 -12.47
CA GLY A 105 -0.10 -9.79 -11.47
C GLY A 105 -0.03 -8.34 -11.04
N ARG A 106 0.04 -7.40 -12.00
CA ARG A 106 0.03 -5.95 -11.71
C ARG A 106 -1.18 -5.57 -10.85
N GLN A 107 -2.38 -6.02 -11.21
CA GLN A 107 -3.60 -5.68 -10.48
C GLN A 107 -3.63 -6.30 -9.07
N SER A 108 -3.28 -7.58 -8.93
CA SER A 108 -3.26 -8.27 -7.63
C SER A 108 -2.26 -7.66 -6.67
N PHE A 109 -1.05 -7.31 -7.12
CA PHE A 109 -0.05 -6.63 -6.27
C PHE A 109 -0.47 -5.19 -5.92
N PHE A 110 -1.15 -4.49 -6.84
CA PHE A 110 -1.72 -3.17 -6.57
C PHE A 110 -2.76 -3.21 -5.46
N GLU A 111 -3.64 -4.21 -5.44
CA GLU A 111 -4.67 -4.36 -4.41
C GLU A 111 -4.08 -4.86 -3.09
N ALA A 112 -3.24 -5.91 -3.15
CA ALA A 112 -2.67 -6.53 -1.96
C ALA A 112 -1.83 -5.54 -1.15
N LYS A 113 -1.02 -4.68 -1.79
CA LYS A 113 -0.20 -3.68 -1.08
C LYS A 113 -1.06 -2.69 -0.29
N GLN A 114 -2.25 -2.34 -0.80
CA GLN A 114 -3.17 -1.41 -0.14
C GLN A 114 -3.75 -2.04 1.12
N TYR A 115 -4.19 -3.31 1.05
CA TYR A 115 -4.69 -4.03 2.22
C TYR A 115 -3.61 -4.21 3.29
N LEU A 116 -2.37 -4.52 2.89
CA LEU A 116 -1.24 -4.63 3.82
C LEU A 116 -0.96 -3.32 4.55
N VAL A 117 -0.89 -2.19 3.82
CA VAL A 117 -0.70 -0.86 4.44
C VAL A 117 -1.86 -0.48 5.34
N LEU A 118 -3.09 -0.70 4.88
CA LEU A 118 -4.29 -0.38 5.65
C LEU A 118 -4.32 -1.16 6.97
N PHE A 119 -4.07 -2.48 6.93
CA PHE A 119 -4.07 -3.31 8.13
C PHE A 119 -2.90 -2.95 9.05
N SER A 120 -1.72 -2.67 8.50
CA SER A 120 -0.57 -2.19 9.26
C SER A 120 -0.85 -0.86 9.96
N ALA A 121 -1.52 0.08 9.29
CA ALA A 121 -1.90 1.36 9.89
C ALA A 121 -2.97 1.18 10.98
N ALA A 122 -3.95 0.31 10.75
CA ALA A 122 -4.97 -0.03 11.75
C ALA A 122 -4.35 -0.67 13.01
N LEU A 123 -3.38 -1.57 12.84
CA LEU A 123 -2.62 -2.14 13.96
C LEU A 123 -1.87 -1.07 14.75
N LEU A 124 -1.23 -0.10 14.07
CA LEU A 124 -0.54 0.98 14.77
C LEU A 124 -1.52 1.82 15.61
N ILE A 125 -2.67 2.19 15.05
CA ILE A 125 -3.72 2.92 15.77
C ILE A 125 -4.18 2.11 17.00
N PHE A 126 -4.38 0.80 16.84
CA PHE A 126 -4.75 -0.09 17.93
C PHE A 126 -3.69 -0.15 19.03
N VAL A 127 -2.41 -0.34 18.69
CA VAL A 127 -1.31 -0.45 19.65
C VAL A 127 -1.14 0.85 20.44
N ILE A 128 -1.18 2.00 19.74
CA ILE A 128 -1.12 3.33 20.37
C ILE A 128 -2.31 3.54 21.30
N GLY A 129 -3.53 3.27 20.83
CA GLY A 129 -4.76 3.43 21.62
C GLY A 129 -4.75 2.58 22.88
N SER A 130 -4.34 1.32 22.78
CA SER A 130 -4.20 0.39 23.91
C SER A 130 -3.17 0.89 24.93
N ALA A 131 -2.03 1.40 24.48
CA ALA A 131 -0.99 1.92 25.36
C ALA A 131 -1.44 3.18 26.11
N PHE A 132 -2.16 4.09 25.45
CA PHE A 132 -2.75 5.26 26.10
C PHE A 132 -3.80 4.88 27.14
N PHE A 133 -4.69 3.93 26.81
CA PHE A 133 -5.70 3.46 27.74
C PHE A 133 -5.07 2.82 28.98
N ALA A 134 -4.08 1.94 28.81
CA ALA A 134 -3.35 1.33 29.92
C ALA A 134 -2.68 2.38 30.82
N LYS A 135 -2.05 3.41 30.23
CA LYS A 135 -1.46 4.52 30.99
C LYS A 135 -2.51 5.30 31.79
N ALA A 136 -3.67 5.57 31.21
CA ALA A 136 -4.74 6.30 31.87
C ALA A 136 -5.32 5.52 33.06
N VAL A 137 -5.54 4.21 32.92
CA VAL A 137 -6.04 3.33 33.99
C VAL A 137 -5.05 3.24 35.15
N ASN A 138 -3.75 3.13 34.88
CA ASN A 138 -2.71 3.06 35.91
C ASN A 138 -2.44 4.40 36.63
N SER A 139 -3.06 5.50 36.19
CA SER A 139 -2.90 6.83 36.80
C SER A 139 -4.07 7.23 37.71
N LEU A 140 -5.08 6.36 37.85
CA LEU A 140 -6.25 6.50 38.74
C LEU A 140 -6.05 5.64 39.99
#